data_AF-A0A914L5B4-F1
#
_entry.id   AF-A0A914L5B4-F1
#
_cell.length_a   1.000
_cell.length_b   1.000
_cell.length_c   1.000
_cell.angle_alpha   90.00
_cell.angle_beta   90.00
_cell.angle_gamma   90.00
#
_symmetry.space_group_name_H-M   'P 1'
#
loop_
_entity.id
_entity.type
_entity.pdbx_description
1 polymer ?
#
loop_
_entity_poly.entity_id
_entity_poly.type
_entity_poly.pdbx_seq_one_letter_code
_entity_poly.pdbx_strand_id
1 'polypeptide(L)'
;MLREAFLLLVVWTLLKCATMADGSTIVGYGRHTLVGNKITEFGNASRIAEDNEDLKDYLGTENACDVKFDENGDIVLNYNSVRETGCVVDLMHQYLSFAYDFTATLSNDDKEIKECLEEMPDGINANLVPFAHSIDLERFEKLKKGPYNDKVSCDNQAACGSGGGECLKPAGLEIGWGYKGDRVHVGMQQVGEPNVCECPHKNDRINLKESSVGVHVDDHISWFRLGPVETHCYVHFGLCRPPFVCNSVKSTMFEIKGLSRMTWEISYRESKYTYYNRLLSLYLLPQKAAFQHHAGQSITRKAPTGPKCNIQLRINGKEYKLLINDKRDFKWIILVAIILIILICLAGFGFVIYMNAKTKEDMDRMRRNMN
;
A
#
# COMPACT_ATOMS: atom_id res chain seq x y z
N MET A 1 2.39 20.50 -44.84
CA MET A 1 3.20 21.03 -43.73
C MET A 1 2.51 21.00 -42.36
N LEU A 2 1.56 21.87 -41.99
CA LEU A 2 1.02 21.89 -40.60
C LEU A 2 0.31 20.57 -40.19
N ARG A 3 -0.39 19.94 -41.14
CA ARG A 3 -1.13 18.69 -40.93
C ARG A 3 -0.22 17.46 -40.74
N GLU A 4 0.94 17.46 -41.40
CA GLU A 4 1.95 16.40 -41.31
C GLU A 4 2.75 16.51 -40.01
N ALA A 5 3.06 17.74 -39.57
CA ALA A 5 3.71 17.98 -38.28
C ALA A 5 2.84 17.53 -37.09
N PHE A 6 1.52 17.77 -37.15
CA PHE A 6 0.59 17.33 -36.10
C PHE A 6 0.46 15.80 -36.04
N LEU A 7 0.39 15.13 -37.20
CA LEU A 7 0.35 13.67 -37.29
C LEU A 7 1.63 13.02 -36.75
N LEU A 8 2.80 13.59 -37.08
CA LEU A 8 4.08 13.14 -36.53
C LEU A 8 4.16 13.34 -35.02
N LEU A 9 3.65 14.46 -34.49
CA LEU A 9 3.61 14.70 -33.05
C LEU A 9 2.73 13.67 -32.33
N VAL A 10 1.52 13.41 -32.85
CA VAL A 10 0.57 12.43 -32.30
C VAL A 10 1.16 11.02 -32.34
N VAL A 11 1.73 10.61 -33.47
CA VAL A 11 2.41 9.31 -33.62
C VAL A 11 3.60 9.20 -32.66
N TRP A 12 4.37 10.27 -32.47
CA TRP A 12 5.51 10.28 -31.54
C TRP A 12 5.08 10.20 -30.07
N THR A 13 3.99 10.88 -29.68
CA THR A 13 3.39 10.72 -28.35
C THR A 13 2.80 9.32 -28.14
N LEU A 14 2.16 8.74 -29.16
CA LEU A 14 1.62 7.38 -29.09
C LEU A 14 2.75 6.33 -29.03
N LEU A 15 3.87 6.55 -29.74
CA LEU A 15 5.05 5.67 -29.66
C LEU A 15 5.71 5.74 -28.28
N LYS A 16 5.81 6.92 -27.66
CA LYS A 16 6.34 7.05 -26.28
C LYS A 16 5.44 6.40 -25.23
N CYS A 17 4.12 6.40 -25.43
CA CYS A 17 3.19 5.63 -24.59
C CYS A 17 3.30 4.12 -24.79
N ALA A 18 3.73 3.65 -25.97
CA ALA A 18 3.82 2.22 -26.29
C ALA A 18 5.14 1.57 -25.85
N THR A 19 6.16 2.35 -25.49
CA THR A 19 7.43 1.84 -24.95
C THR A 19 7.48 1.98 -23.44
N MET A 20 6.51 1.40 -22.71
CA MET A 20 6.81 1.04 -21.32
C MET A 20 7.92 -0.01 -21.39
N ALA A 21 9.05 0.26 -20.75
CA ALA A 21 10.17 -0.66 -20.71
C ALA A 21 9.67 -2.03 -20.25
N ASP A 22 9.99 -3.07 -21.03
CA ASP A 22 9.68 -4.46 -20.70
C ASP A 22 10.19 -4.74 -19.27
N GLY A 23 9.27 -5.07 -18.35
CA GLY A 23 9.57 -5.25 -16.93
C GLY A 23 9.40 -4.03 -16.00
N SER A 24 8.68 -2.99 -16.42
CA SER A 24 8.23 -1.91 -15.52
C SER A 24 6.91 -2.26 -14.80
N THR A 25 6.78 -1.87 -13.53
CA THR A 25 5.55 -2.03 -12.74
C THR A 25 5.22 -0.76 -11.95
N ILE A 26 3.96 -0.62 -11.53
CA ILE A 26 3.49 0.53 -10.74
C ILE A 26 3.36 0.11 -9.27
N VAL A 27 3.90 0.94 -8.38
CA VAL A 27 3.96 0.65 -6.94
C VAL A 27 3.60 1.86 -6.08
N GLY A 28 3.23 1.60 -4.83
CA GLY A 28 2.98 2.62 -3.82
C GLY A 28 1.71 3.42 -4.02
N TYR A 29 1.42 4.27 -3.04
CA TYR A 29 0.32 5.23 -3.08
C TYR A 29 0.50 6.23 -4.25
N GLY A 30 1.72 6.73 -4.41
CA GLY A 30 2.10 7.69 -5.42
C GLY A 30 2.12 7.17 -6.85
N ARG A 31 1.86 5.88 -7.08
CA ARG A 31 1.90 5.23 -8.41
C ARG A 31 3.27 5.42 -9.09
N HIS A 32 4.32 5.11 -8.35
CA HIS A 32 5.69 5.23 -8.83
C HIS A 32 6.04 4.16 -9.86
N THR A 33 6.92 4.49 -10.80
CA THR A 33 7.42 3.53 -11.78
C THR A 33 8.62 2.78 -11.20
N LEU A 34 8.46 1.47 -11.05
CA LEU A 34 9.50 0.53 -10.64
C LEU A 34 10.07 -0.18 -11.88
N VAL A 35 11.39 -0.16 -12.04
CA VAL A 35 12.09 -0.96 -13.06
C VAL A 35 13.16 -1.81 -12.37
N GLY A 36 13.01 -3.13 -12.46
CA GLY A 36 13.78 -4.05 -11.61
C GLY A 36 13.50 -3.77 -10.13
N ASN A 37 14.51 -3.27 -9.41
CA ASN A 37 14.41 -2.96 -7.96
C ASN A 37 14.57 -1.47 -7.65
N LYS A 38 14.37 -0.61 -8.66
CA LYS A 38 14.59 0.83 -8.51
C LYS A 38 13.36 1.62 -8.95
N ILE A 39 12.96 2.58 -8.12
CA ILE A 39 12.07 3.65 -8.51
C ILE A 39 12.82 4.56 -9.47
N THR A 40 12.38 4.56 -10.72
CA THR A 40 12.96 5.36 -11.80
C THR A 40 12.22 6.67 -12.02
N GLU A 41 10.97 6.75 -11.59
CA GLU A 41 10.10 7.92 -11.73
C GLU A 41 9.12 7.98 -10.56
N PHE A 42 8.99 9.16 -9.94
CA PHE A 42 7.91 9.39 -8.98
C PHE A 42 6.62 9.74 -9.71
N GLY A 43 5.50 9.13 -9.30
CA GLY A 43 4.19 9.55 -9.76
C GLY A 43 3.65 10.73 -8.94
N ASN A 44 2.40 10.62 -8.52
CA ASN A 44 1.66 11.71 -7.85
C ASN A 44 2.28 12.08 -6.51
N ALA A 45 2.65 11.09 -5.69
CA ALA A 45 3.33 11.34 -4.43
C ALA A 45 4.80 11.65 -4.70
N SER A 46 5.25 12.85 -4.39
CA SER A 46 6.66 13.23 -4.59
C SER A 46 7.13 14.33 -3.64
N ARG A 47 6.30 14.68 -2.65
CA ARG A 47 6.58 15.67 -1.61
C ARG A 47 6.54 15.01 -0.24
N ILE A 48 7.52 15.31 0.62
CA ILE A 48 7.48 14.90 2.03
C ILE A 48 6.47 15.77 2.78
N ALA A 49 5.60 15.15 3.58
CA ALA A 49 4.73 15.85 4.52
C ALA A 49 5.52 16.24 5.78
N GLU A 50 5.41 17.50 6.19
CA GLU A 50 6.11 18.02 7.38
C GLU A 50 5.21 18.06 8.62
N ASP A 51 3.89 18.19 8.43
CA ASP A 51 2.91 18.32 9.52
C ASP A 51 1.51 17.84 9.12
N ASN A 52 0.53 17.96 10.03
CA ASN A 52 -0.86 17.57 9.79
C ASN A 52 -1.58 18.48 8.77
N GLU A 53 -1.13 19.71 8.54
CA GLU A 53 -1.74 20.60 7.55
C GLU A 53 -1.45 20.11 6.13
N ASP A 54 -0.27 19.54 5.92
CA ASP A 54 0.12 18.90 4.67
C ASP A 54 -0.74 17.69 4.28
N LEU A 55 -1.37 17.03 5.27
CA LEU A 55 -2.18 15.84 5.05
C LEU A 55 -3.56 16.14 4.45
N LYS A 56 -4.02 17.39 4.47
CA LYS A 56 -5.35 17.77 3.98
C LYS A 56 -5.61 17.38 2.53
N ASP A 57 -4.57 17.41 1.69
CA ASP A 57 -4.65 17.06 0.27
C ASP A 57 -4.33 15.57 -0.01
N TYR A 58 -3.89 14.86 1.02
CA TYR A 58 -3.65 13.42 0.98
C TYR A 58 -4.90 12.65 1.42
N LEU A 59 -5.54 13.10 2.51
CA LEU A 59 -6.72 12.45 3.07
C LEU A 59 -7.90 12.48 2.10
N GLY A 60 -8.63 11.37 2.03
CA GLY A 60 -9.81 11.21 1.15
C GLY A 60 -9.49 10.95 -0.32
N THR A 61 -8.21 10.86 -0.70
CA THR A 61 -7.82 10.38 -2.03
C THR A 61 -7.88 8.86 -2.12
N GLU A 62 -7.93 8.33 -3.34
CA GLU A 62 -8.03 6.88 -3.58
C GLU A 62 -6.84 6.14 -2.95
N ASN A 63 -7.15 5.10 -2.17
CA ASN A 63 -6.18 4.26 -1.47
C ASN A 63 -5.29 4.97 -0.43
N ALA A 64 -5.51 6.26 -0.12
CA ALA A 64 -4.80 6.91 0.98
C ALA A 64 -5.22 6.33 2.33
N CYS A 65 -4.26 6.21 3.24
CA CYS A 65 -4.55 5.84 4.61
C CYS A 65 -5.10 7.04 5.40
N ASP A 66 -5.81 6.76 6.49
CA ASP A 66 -6.09 7.76 7.50
C ASP A 66 -4.85 7.93 8.38
N VAL A 67 -4.15 9.05 8.19
CA VAL A 67 -2.83 9.32 8.77
C VAL A 67 -2.87 10.62 9.55
N LYS A 68 -2.14 10.64 10.67
CA LYS A 68 -1.81 11.85 11.42
C LYS A 68 -0.36 11.79 11.91
N PHE A 69 0.23 12.95 12.16
CA PHE A 69 1.43 13.10 12.96
C PHE A 69 1.03 13.31 14.43
N ASP A 70 1.63 12.54 15.34
CA ASP A 70 1.47 12.78 16.78
C ASP A 70 2.41 13.88 17.29
N GLU A 71 2.39 14.14 18.60
CA GLU A 71 3.19 15.20 19.24
C GLU A 71 4.70 14.99 19.10
N ASN A 72 5.15 13.75 18.86
CA ASN A 72 6.55 13.41 18.63
C ASN A 72 6.95 13.51 17.16
N GLY A 73 5.98 13.80 16.28
CA GLY A 73 6.13 13.77 14.84
C GLY A 73 6.10 12.35 14.26
N ASP A 74 5.67 11.34 15.03
CA ASP A 74 5.52 9.98 14.53
C ASP A 74 4.30 9.85 13.64
N ILE A 75 4.40 8.99 12.62
CA ILE A 75 3.35 8.75 11.63
C ILE A 75 2.39 7.71 12.22
N VAL A 76 1.15 8.09 12.48
CA VAL A 76 0.12 7.21 13.04
C VAL A 76 -0.92 6.89 11.96
N LEU A 77 -1.05 5.61 11.64
CA LEU A 77 -2.05 5.06 10.72
C LEU A 77 -3.22 4.50 11.53
N ASN A 78 -4.44 4.90 11.19
CA ASN A 78 -5.66 4.36 11.80
C ASN A 78 -6.21 3.22 10.92
N TYR A 79 -6.16 1.98 11.40
CA TYR A 79 -6.63 0.84 10.61
C TYR A 79 -8.15 0.79 10.52
N ASN A 80 -8.87 1.23 11.56
CA ASN A 80 -10.32 1.12 11.64
C ASN A 80 -11.05 1.86 10.52
N SER A 81 -10.51 2.98 10.04
CA SER A 81 -11.09 3.77 8.95
C SER A 81 -10.83 3.17 7.57
N VAL A 82 -9.87 2.24 7.44
CA VAL A 82 -9.47 1.62 6.17
C VAL A 82 -9.75 0.11 6.11
N ARG A 83 -10.32 -0.48 7.17
CA ARG A 83 -10.57 -1.93 7.26
C ARG A 83 -11.41 -2.52 6.13
N GLU A 84 -12.25 -1.74 5.47
CA GLU A 84 -13.13 -2.23 4.38
C GLU A 84 -12.47 -2.13 2.99
N THR A 85 -11.63 -1.12 2.79
CA THR A 85 -11.06 -0.75 1.49
C THR A 85 -9.58 -1.11 1.38
N GLY A 86 -8.88 -1.20 2.50
CA GLY A 86 -7.43 -1.11 2.56
C GLY A 86 -6.93 0.29 2.21
N CYS A 87 -5.63 0.49 2.38
CA CYS A 87 -4.94 1.72 2.00
C CYS A 87 -3.43 1.46 1.84
N VAL A 88 -2.71 2.47 1.35
CA VAL A 88 -1.25 2.45 1.20
C VAL A 88 -0.65 3.79 1.66
N VAL A 89 0.49 3.70 2.33
CA VAL A 89 1.40 4.82 2.59
C VAL A 89 2.74 4.58 1.92
N ASP A 90 3.33 5.67 1.44
CA ASP A 90 4.69 5.69 0.91
C ASP A 90 5.60 6.37 1.91
N LEU A 91 6.62 5.64 2.35
CA LEU A 91 7.53 6.04 3.41
C LEU A 91 8.94 6.10 2.84
N MET A 92 9.49 7.30 2.82
CA MET A 92 10.87 7.53 2.45
C MET A 92 11.79 7.22 3.62
N HIS A 93 12.90 6.54 3.34
CA HIS A 93 13.91 6.18 4.33
C HIS A 93 15.33 6.42 3.80
N GLN A 94 16.28 6.66 4.71
CA GLN A 94 17.65 7.03 4.36
C GLN A 94 18.54 5.82 4.03
N TYR A 95 18.38 4.73 4.78
CA TYR A 95 19.34 3.62 4.75
C TYR A 95 18.81 2.41 4.00
N LEU A 96 19.72 1.59 3.48
CA LEU A 96 19.36 0.24 3.09
C LEU A 96 19.00 -0.51 4.38
N SER A 97 17.71 -0.65 4.64
CA SER A 97 17.24 -1.49 5.73
C SER A 97 16.69 -2.78 5.18
N PHE A 98 17.13 -3.88 5.79
CA PHE A 98 16.55 -5.20 5.65
C PHE A 98 15.42 -5.43 6.65
N ALA A 99 15.10 -4.41 7.44
CA ALA A 99 14.04 -4.45 8.43
C ALA A 99 13.25 -3.14 8.47
N TYR A 100 12.06 -3.16 9.05
CA TYR A 100 11.39 -1.95 9.50
C TYR A 100 10.66 -2.23 10.81
N ASP A 101 10.49 -1.16 11.57
CA ASP A 101 9.88 -1.20 12.88
C ASP A 101 8.62 -0.33 12.89
N PHE A 102 7.59 -0.81 13.59
CA PHE A 102 6.41 -0.01 13.92
C PHE A 102 5.85 -0.47 15.27
N THR A 103 5.08 0.39 15.92
CA THR A 103 4.31 0.01 17.10
C THR A 103 2.86 -0.21 16.69
N ALA A 104 2.32 -1.37 16.97
CA ALA A 104 0.90 -1.66 16.81
C ALA A 104 0.20 -1.48 18.16
N THR A 105 -0.84 -0.66 18.20
CA THR A 105 -1.60 -0.34 19.41
C THR A 105 -3.04 -0.74 19.21
N LEU A 106 -3.57 -1.50 20.16
CA LEU A 106 -4.99 -1.79 20.30
C LEU A 106 -5.54 -1.01 21.47
N SER A 107 -6.68 -0.36 21.31
CA SER A 107 -7.33 0.44 22.34
C SER A 107 -8.85 0.31 22.28
N ASN A 108 -9.51 0.65 23.38
CA ASN A 108 -10.98 0.75 23.46
C ASN A 108 -11.40 2.14 23.96
N ASP A 109 -10.78 3.17 23.39
CA ASP A 109 -10.95 4.57 23.82
C ASP A 109 -10.71 4.71 25.34
N ASP A 110 -11.74 5.13 26.08
CA ASP A 110 -11.68 5.31 27.54
C ASP A 110 -12.10 4.08 28.36
N LYS A 111 -12.37 2.95 27.71
CA LYS A 111 -12.88 1.72 28.33
C LYS A 111 -11.83 0.62 28.38
N GLU A 112 -12.13 -0.44 29.12
CA GLU A 112 -11.26 -1.63 29.19
C GLU A 112 -11.24 -2.37 27.85
N ILE A 113 -10.06 -2.83 27.41
CA ILE A 113 -9.90 -3.63 26.18
C ILE A 113 -10.64 -4.97 26.24
N LYS A 114 -10.97 -5.47 27.44
CA LYS A 114 -11.83 -6.64 27.63
C LYS A 114 -13.15 -6.55 26.87
N GLU A 115 -13.73 -5.36 26.72
CA GLU A 115 -15.01 -5.19 26.05
C GLU A 115 -14.93 -5.35 24.52
N CYS A 116 -13.75 -5.21 23.93
CA CYS A 116 -13.54 -5.29 22.48
C CYS A 116 -12.63 -6.47 22.06
N LEU A 117 -11.91 -7.09 23.02
CA LEU A 117 -11.19 -8.34 22.81
C LEU A 117 -12.10 -9.56 22.96
N GLU A 118 -11.71 -10.66 22.35
CA GLU A 118 -12.38 -11.95 22.48
C GLU A 118 -11.43 -13.02 23.04
N GLU A 119 -12.02 -14.04 23.66
CA GLU A 119 -11.26 -15.12 24.29
C GLU A 119 -10.64 -16.04 23.22
N MET A 120 -9.38 -16.42 23.42
CA MET A 120 -8.66 -17.38 22.58
C MET A 120 -9.26 -18.80 22.71
N PRO A 121 -9.20 -19.64 21.66
CA PRO A 121 -8.32 -19.52 20.48
C PRO A 121 -8.87 -18.72 19.29
N ASP A 122 -10.18 -18.51 19.22
CA ASP A 122 -10.81 -17.82 18.07
C ASP A 122 -10.80 -16.30 18.22
N GLY A 123 -10.53 -15.80 19.43
CA GLY A 123 -10.63 -14.38 19.73
C GLY A 123 -9.69 -13.47 18.94
N ILE A 124 -8.57 -14.01 18.42
CA ILE A 124 -7.65 -13.24 17.57
C ILE A 124 -8.35 -12.72 16.30
N ASN A 125 -9.31 -13.50 15.75
CA ASN A 125 -10.05 -13.15 14.53
C ASN A 125 -10.77 -11.81 14.62
N ALA A 126 -11.19 -11.44 15.83
CA ALA A 126 -11.95 -10.23 16.08
C ALA A 126 -11.10 -8.98 15.91
N ASN A 127 -9.78 -9.07 15.99
CA ASN A 127 -8.85 -7.94 15.96
C ASN A 127 -7.58 -8.26 15.12
N LEU A 128 -7.72 -9.03 14.04
CA LEU A 128 -6.64 -9.21 13.05
C LEU A 128 -6.48 -7.96 12.18
N VAL A 129 -5.25 -7.65 11.80
CA VAL A 129 -4.89 -6.59 10.86
C VAL A 129 -3.96 -7.17 9.80
N PRO A 130 -4.48 -7.51 8.61
CA PRO A 130 -3.65 -7.91 7.49
C PRO A 130 -2.95 -6.70 6.86
N PHE A 131 -1.69 -6.88 6.50
CA PHE A 131 -0.86 -5.87 5.84
C PHE A 131 0.16 -6.51 4.90
N ALA A 132 0.68 -5.72 3.97
CA ALA A 132 1.76 -6.10 3.09
C ALA A 132 2.75 -4.95 2.94
N HIS A 133 3.94 -5.22 2.44
CA HIS A 133 4.94 -4.18 2.17
C HIS A 133 5.58 -4.43 0.81
N SER A 134 5.91 -3.33 0.13
CA SER A 134 6.71 -3.32 -1.11
C SER A 134 6.27 -4.37 -2.16
N ILE A 135 4.95 -4.46 -2.36
CA ILE A 135 4.32 -5.18 -3.46
C ILE A 135 3.89 -4.20 -4.56
N ASP A 136 3.64 -4.70 -5.77
CA ASP A 136 3.06 -3.90 -6.84
C ASP A 136 1.55 -3.64 -6.64
N LEU A 137 1.06 -2.61 -7.32
CA LEU A 137 -0.34 -2.17 -7.18
C LEU A 137 -1.32 -3.20 -7.73
N GLU A 138 -0.95 -3.98 -8.75
CA GLU A 138 -1.80 -5.05 -9.28
C GLU A 138 -2.01 -6.14 -8.22
N ARG A 139 -0.95 -6.54 -7.52
CA ARG A 139 -1.00 -7.49 -6.41
C ARG A 139 -1.81 -6.93 -5.25
N PHE A 140 -1.65 -5.66 -4.89
CA PHE A 140 -2.49 -5.02 -3.87
C PHE A 140 -3.98 -5.07 -4.22
N GLU A 141 -4.36 -4.73 -5.46
CA GLU A 141 -5.76 -4.78 -5.91
C GLU A 141 -6.31 -6.22 -5.97
N LYS A 142 -5.46 -7.23 -6.17
CA LYS A 142 -5.87 -8.63 -6.01
C LYS A 142 -6.11 -8.99 -4.55
N LEU A 143 -5.21 -8.63 -3.64
CA LEU A 143 -5.33 -8.91 -2.21
C LEU A 143 -6.55 -8.21 -1.58
N LYS A 144 -6.91 -7.01 -2.07
CA LYS A 144 -8.13 -6.30 -1.65
C LYS A 144 -9.42 -7.08 -1.89
N LYS A 145 -9.45 -8.07 -2.77
CA LYS A 145 -10.67 -8.83 -3.10
C LYS A 145 -11.02 -9.91 -2.07
N GLY A 146 -10.11 -10.18 -1.15
CA GLY A 146 -10.34 -11.12 -0.06
C GLY A 146 -9.34 -12.27 -0.05
N PRO A 147 -9.68 -13.39 0.58
CA PRO A 147 -8.73 -14.47 0.80
C PRO A 147 -8.27 -15.01 -0.55
N TYR A 148 -6.96 -15.00 -0.77
CA TYR A 148 -6.37 -15.20 -2.08
C TYR A 148 -6.60 -16.64 -2.58
N ASN A 149 -7.17 -16.79 -3.80
CA ASN A 149 -7.65 -18.09 -4.31
C ASN A 149 -6.65 -18.83 -5.22
N ASP A 150 -5.42 -18.35 -5.40
CA ASP A 150 -4.44 -19.08 -6.20
C ASP A 150 -3.91 -20.27 -5.38
N LYS A 151 -4.59 -21.41 -5.53
CA LYS A 151 -4.05 -22.69 -5.05
C LYS A 151 -2.70 -22.93 -5.72
N VAL A 152 -1.68 -23.16 -4.91
CA VAL A 152 -0.35 -23.58 -5.37
C VAL A 152 -0.03 -24.97 -4.86
N SER A 153 0.90 -25.64 -5.53
CA SER A 153 1.48 -26.87 -4.97
C SER A 153 2.45 -26.49 -3.85
N CYS A 154 2.16 -26.88 -2.61
CA CYS A 154 3.19 -26.96 -1.58
C CYS A 154 4.01 -28.23 -1.76
N ASP A 155 5.28 -28.18 -1.37
CA ASP A 155 6.14 -29.36 -1.33
C ASP A 155 5.63 -30.40 -0.31
N ASN A 156 4.82 -29.98 0.68
CA ASN A 156 4.21 -30.85 1.67
C ASN A 156 2.68 -30.66 1.77
N GLN A 157 1.95 -31.02 0.70
CA GLN A 157 0.48 -30.95 0.66
C GLN A 157 -0.18 -31.74 1.81
N ALA A 158 0.41 -32.86 2.22
CA ALA A 158 -0.12 -33.68 3.31
C ALA A 158 -0.11 -32.94 4.64
N ALA A 159 0.95 -32.18 4.93
CA ALA A 159 1.07 -31.37 6.14
C ALA A 159 0.03 -30.24 6.20
N CYS A 160 -0.25 -29.60 5.06
CA CYS A 160 -1.29 -28.58 4.98
C CYS A 160 -2.71 -29.13 5.07
N GLY A 161 -2.99 -30.20 4.32
CA GLY A 161 -4.32 -30.82 4.33
C GLY A 161 -4.68 -31.49 5.65
N SER A 162 -3.71 -32.05 6.38
CA SER A 162 -3.95 -32.68 7.69
C SER A 162 -4.06 -31.68 8.84
N GLY A 163 -3.45 -30.50 8.72
CA GLY A 163 -3.54 -29.41 9.68
C GLY A 163 -4.65 -28.39 9.40
N GLY A 164 -5.61 -28.68 8.52
CA GLY A 164 -6.71 -27.74 8.20
C GLY A 164 -6.27 -26.44 7.51
N GLY A 165 -5.07 -26.43 6.92
CA GLY A 165 -4.52 -25.32 6.14
C GLY A 165 -4.74 -25.49 4.65
N GLU A 166 -4.64 -24.38 3.90
CA GLU A 166 -4.64 -24.40 2.44
C GLU A 166 -3.28 -23.98 1.91
N CYS A 167 -2.83 -24.63 0.83
CA CYS A 167 -1.63 -24.20 0.12
C CYS A 167 -1.90 -22.90 -0.66
N LEU A 168 -1.49 -21.78 -0.06
CA LEU A 168 -1.71 -20.44 -0.59
C LEU A 168 -0.39 -19.86 -1.13
N LYS A 169 -0.51 -18.82 -1.95
CA LYS A 169 0.63 -17.94 -2.22
C LYS A 169 0.74 -16.96 -1.05
N PRO A 170 1.96 -16.52 -0.67
CA PRO A 170 2.13 -15.49 0.34
C PRO A 170 1.28 -14.25 0.02
N ALA A 171 0.35 -13.91 0.91
CA ALA A 171 -0.62 -12.83 0.73
C ALA A 171 -0.31 -11.58 1.59
N GLY A 172 0.79 -11.61 2.34
CA GLY A 172 1.19 -10.56 3.28
C GLY A 172 1.43 -11.14 4.68
N LEU A 173 1.34 -10.27 5.67
CA LEU A 173 1.42 -10.58 7.09
C LEU A 173 0.13 -10.14 7.77
N GLU A 174 -0.15 -10.68 8.94
CA GLU A 174 -1.23 -10.22 9.79
C GLU A 174 -0.77 -10.24 11.25
N ILE A 175 -1.23 -9.25 12.00
CA ILE A 175 -1.05 -9.14 13.46
C ILE A 175 -2.43 -9.11 14.11
N GLY A 176 -2.59 -9.73 15.28
CA GLY A 176 -3.87 -9.70 15.99
C GLY A 176 -3.75 -9.87 17.49
N TRP A 177 -4.86 -9.59 18.17
CA TRP A 177 -4.97 -9.65 19.62
C TRP A 177 -6.16 -10.49 20.05
N GLY A 178 -5.96 -11.28 21.10
CA GLY A 178 -7.02 -11.94 21.86
C GLY A 178 -6.65 -11.95 23.35
N TYR A 179 -7.40 -12.68 24.16
CA TYR A 179 -7.04 -12.88 25.56
C TYR A 179 -7.17 -14.32 26.03
N LYS A 180 -6.42 -14.65 27.07
CA LYS A 180 -6.53 -15.91 27.80
C LYS A 180 -6.41 -15.62 29.29
N GLY A 181 -7.46 -15.96 30.05
CA GLY A 181 -7.56 -15.52 31.45
C GLY A 181 -7.62 -14.00 31.55
N ASP A 182 -6.73 -13.39 32.34
CA ASP A 182 -6.64 -11.94 32.51
C ASP A 182 -5.65 -11.26 31.54
N ARG A 183 -5.00 -12.03 30.66
CA ARG A 183 -3.85 -11.56 29.87
C ARG A 183 -4.20 -11.31 28.42
N VAL A 184 -3.62 -10.24 27.88
CA VAL A 184 -3.62 -10.00 26.44
C VAL A 184 -2.61 -10.92 25.77
N HIS A 185 -3.02 -11.54 24.67
CA HIS A 185 -2.16 -12.32 23.79
C HIS A 185 -2.10 -11.63 22.43
N VAL A 186 -0.89 -11.56 21.87
CA VAL A 186 -0.64 -11.00 20.55
C VAL A 186 -0.10 -12.11 19.66
N GLY A 187 -0.65 -12.25 18.46
CA GLY A 187 -0.15 -13.14 17.42
C GLY A 187 0.24 -12.36 16.19
N MET A 188 1.23 -12.85 15.46
CA MET A 188 1.56 -12.36 14.13
C MET A 188 1.96 -13.55 13.26
N GLN A 189 1.63 -13.51 11.97
CA GLN A 189 1.82 -14.62 11.03
C GLN A 189 1.67 -14.18 9.57
N GLN A 190 1.85 -15.09 8.63
CA GLN A 190 1.46 -14.88 7.23
C GLN A 190 -0.05 -15.01 7.09
N VAL A 191 -0.64 -14.18 6.23
CA VAL A 191 -2.06 -14.31 5.88
C VAL A 191 -2.33 -15.72 5.33
N GLY A 192 -3.23 -16.45 5.99
CA GLY A 192 -3.62 -17.82 5.62
C GLY A 192 -2.83 -18.93 6.32
N GLU A 193 -1.97 -18.61 7.29
CA GLU A 193 -1.31 -19.61 8.14
C GLU A 193 -2.32 -20.20 9.15
N PRO A 194 -2.64 -21.51 9.15
CA PRO A 194 -3.62 -22.06 10.08
C PRO A 194 -3.22 -21.96 11.55
N ASN A 195 -1.92 -22.08 11.86
CA ASN A 195 -1.45 -22.09 13.25
C ASN A 195 -1.12 -20.68 13.73
N VAL A 196 -1.95 -20.19 14.65
CA VAL A 196 -1.72 -18.87 15.24
C VAL A 196 -0.58 -18.90 16.24
N CYS A 197 0.50 -18.21 15.92
CA CYS A 197 1.65 -18.06 16.80
C CYS A 197 1.39 -16.94 17.82
N GLU A 198 0.64 -17.27 18.87
CA GLU A 198 0.27 -16.31 19.93
C GLU A 198 1.26 -16.25 21.09
N CYS A 199 1.36 -15.08 21.70
CA CYS A 199 2.25 -14.80 22.81
C CYS A 199 1.63 -13.93 23.88
N PRO A 200 1.76 -14.27 25.17
CA PRO A 200 1.29 -13.42 26.24
C PRO A 200 2.09 -12.11 26.24
N HIS A 201 1.37 -11.00 26.23
CA HIS A 201 1.98 -9.70 26.43
C HIS A 201 2.60 -9.65 27.84
N LYS A 202 3.77 -9.01 27.96
CA LYS A 202 4.56 -9.06 29.19
C LYS A 202 3.80 -8.47 30.37
N ASN A 203 3.21 -7.29 30.14
CA ASN A 203 2.59 -6.50 31.19
C ASN A 203 1.09 -6.27 30.97
N ASP A 204 0.55 -6.59 29.80
CA ASP A 204 -0.80 -6.13 29.47
C ASP A 204 -1.85 -7.09 29.99
N ARG A 205 -2.90 -6.50 30.52
CA ARG A 205 -4.05 -7.16 31.11
C ARG A 205 -5.33 -6.65 30.45
N ILE A 206 -6.36 -7.47 30.43
CA ILE A 206 -7.62 -7.13 29.74
C ILE A 206 -8.36 -5.93 30.35
N ASN A 207 -8.06 -5.55 31.59
CA ASN A 207 -8.63 -4.39 32.27
C ASN A 207 -7.88 -3.07 31.98
N LEU A 208 -6.86 -3.09 31.12
CA LEU A 208 -6.21 -1.88 30.64
C LEU A 208 -7.06 -1.23 29.53
N LYS A 209 -6.81 0.06 29.24
CA LYS A 209 -7.47 0.78 28.14
C LYS A 209 -6.84 0.53 26.77
N GLU A 210 -5.58 0.11 26.78
CA GLU A 210 -4.80 -0.14 25.58
C GLU A 210 -3.77 -1.26 25.79
N SER A 211 -3.32 -1.82 24.67
CA SER A 211 -2.20 -2.75 24.58
C SER A 211 -1.32 -2.36 23.39
N SER A 212 -0.02 -2.19 23.63
CA SER A 212 0.93 -1.69 22.64
C SER A 212 2.12 -2.63 22.47
N VAL A 213 2.37 -3.03 21.23
CA VAL A 213 3.45 -3.95 20.88
C VAL A 213 4.32 -3.36 19.76
N GLY A 214 5.63 -3.31 19.98
CA GLY A 214 6.62 -3.08 18.95
C GLY A 214 6.74 -4.30 18.05
N VAL A 215 6.72 -4.06 16.75
CA VAL A 215 6.80 -5.04 15.68
C VAL A 215 8.05 -4.74 14.87
N HIS A 216 8.96 -5.70 14.85
CA HIS A 216 10.13 -5.72 13.96
C HIS A 216 9.87 -6.69 12.83
N VAL A 217 9.88 -6.23 11.59
CA VAL A 217 9.77 -7.09 10.40
C VAL A 217 11.13 -7.07 9.72
N ASP A 218 11.72 -8.24 9.45
CA ASP A 218 12.95 -8.36 8.67
C ASP A 218 12.76 -9.15 7.35
N ASP A 219 13.75 -9.09 6.47
CA ASP A 219 13.74 -9.67 5.12
C ASP A 219 13.66 -11.20 5.12
N HIS A 220 13.82 -11.83 6.28
CA HIS A 220 13.53 -13.23 6.49
C HIS A 220 12.10 -13.32 7.01
N ILE A 221 11.12 -13.56 6.13
CA ILE A 221 9.68 -13.58 6.50
C ILE A 221 9.39 -14.46 7.74
N SER A 222 10.28 -15.41 8.05
CA SER A 222 10.34 -16.25 9.24
C SER A 222 10.82 -15.58 10.55
N TRP A 223 11.11 -14.28 10.61
CA TRP A 223 11.82 -13.66 11.74
C TRP A 223 11.24 -12.29 12.12
N PHE A 224 9.92 -12.17 12.27
CA PHE A 224 9.39 -11.02 13.00
C PHE A 224 9.53 -11.19 14.50
N ARG A 225 9.69 -10.06 15.19
CA ARG A 225 9.81 -10.00 16.65
C ARG A 225 8.76 -9.06 17.21
N LEU A 226 8.04 -9.57 18.20
CA LEU A 226 7.14 -8.77 19.01
C LEU A 226 7.84 -8.40 20.33
N GLY A 227 7.61 -7.18 20.82
CA GLY A 227 8.05 -6.77 22.14
C GLY A 227 7.24 -5.58 22.67
N PRO A 228 6.90 -5.50 23.96
CA PRO A 228 7.33 -6.40 25.03
C PRO A 228 6.37 -7.58 25.29
N VAL A 229 6.81 -8.80 25.00
CA VAL A 229 6.12 -10.07 25.34
C VAL A 229 6.93 -10.86 26.40
N GLU A 230 6.31 -11.79 27.13
CA GLU A 230 7.00 -12.49 28.24
C GLU A 230 8.20 -13.32 27.80
N THR A 231 8.03 -14.05 26.71
CA THR A 231 9.07 -14.79 26.02
C THR A 231 9.29 -14.08 24.70
N HIS A 232 10.54 -13.82 24.32
CA HIS A 232 10.82 -13.25 22.99
C HIS A 232 10.12 -14.10 21.94
N CYS A 233 9.07 -13.55 21.35
CA CYS A 233 8.31 -14.26 20.35
C CYS A 233 8.96 -14.03 19.01
N TYR A 234 9.91 -14.93 18.77
CA TYR A 234 10.37 -15.24 17.43
C TYR A 234 9.32 -16.17 16.85
N VAL A 235 8.47 -15.63 15.99
CA VAL A 235 7.66 -16.51 15.17
C VAL A 235 8.52 -16.99 14.02
N HIS A 236 9.38 -17.94 14.37
CA HIS A 236 10.01 -18.78 13.38
C HIS A 236 8.96 -19.77 12.91
N PHE A 237 8.65 -19.80 11.62
CA PHE A 237 7.68 -20.74 11.06
C PHE A 237 8.00 -22.21 11.37
N GLY A 238 9.24 -22.52 11.76
CA GLY A 238 9.65 -23.85 12.24
C GLY A 238 9.40 -24.14 13.73
N LEU A 239 9.08 -23.14 14.56
CA LEU A 239 8.91 -23.26 16.02
C LEU A 239 7.45 -23.28 16.47
N CYS A 240 6.53 -22.68 15.70
CA CYS A 240 5.10 -22.92 15.92
C CYS A 240 4.82 -24.37 15.53
N ARG A 241 4.57 -25.22 16.53
CA ARG A 241 4.34 -26.65 16.32
C ARG A 241 2.86 -26.91 16.09
N PRO A 242 2.50 -27.69 15.06
CA PRO A 242 3.39 -28.29 14.05
C PRO A 242 3.79 -27.27 12.96
N PRO A 243 5.00 -27.39 12.38
CA PRO A 243 5.51 -26.49 11.35
C PRO A 243 4.75 -26.71 10.04
N PHE A 244 3.59 -26.09 9.89
CA PHE A 244 2.77 -26.15 8.69
C PHE A 244 2.87 -24.84 7.93
N VAL A 245 4.01 -24.57 7.29
CA VAL A 245 4.04 -23.48 6.30
C VAL A 245 3.21 -23.92 5.10
N CYS A 246 1.97 -23.44 5.05
CA CYS A 246 1.07 -23.70 3.93
C CYS A 246 1.23 -22.72 2.78
N ASN A 247 2.49 -22.37 2.54
CA ASN A 247 2.91 -21.61 1.40
C ASN A 247 3.89 -22.45 0.57
N SER A 248 3.78 -22.35 -0.76
CA SER A 248 4.69 -23.07 -1.65
C SER A 248 6.12 -22.59 -1.40
N VAL A 249 7.03 -23.51 -1.03
CA VAL A 249 8.45 -23.21 -0.74
C VAL A 249 9.17 -22.66 -1.99
N LYS A 250 8.75 -23.10 -3.19
CA LYS A 250 9.17 -22.52 -4.49
C LYS A 250 8.64 -21.10 -4.74
N SER A 251 7.66 -20.66 -3.95
CA SER A 251 7.16 -19.27 -3.95
C SER A 251 7.59 -18.49 -2.72
N THR A 252 8.56 -19.02 -1.95
CA THR A 252 9.25 -18.18 -0.96
C THR A 252 9.65 -16.91 -1.71
N MET A 253 9.28 -15.77 -1.13
CA MET A 253 9.36 -14.44 -1.76
C MET A 253 10.77 -14.11 -2.32
N PHE A 254 11.76 -14.96 -2.04
CA PHE A 254 13.12 -14.99 -2.53
C PHE A 254 13.33 -15.47 -3.98
N GLU A 255 12.46 -16.30 -4.57
CA GLU A 255 12.65 -16.75 -5.96
C GLU A 255 12.11 -15.78 -7.03
N ILE A 256 11.32 -14.79 -6.62
CA ILE A 256 11.14 -13.59 -7.44
C ILE A 256 12.40 -12.75 -7.22
N LYS A 257 13.38 -12.88 -8.12
CA LYS A 257 14.59 -12.04 -8.19
C LYS A 257 14.22 -10.55 -8.11
N GLY A 258 14.06 -10.01 -6.90
CA GLY A 258 13.62 -8.64 -6.66
C GLY A 258 12.80 -8.37 -5.39
N LEU A 259 12.17 -9.39 -4.80
CA LEU A 259 11.31 -9.24 -3.61
C LEU A 259 12.03 -9.41 -2.26
N SER A 260 13.35 -9.62 -2.24
CA SER A 260 14.13 -9.71 -0.99
C SER A 260 14.34 -8.36 -0.30
N ARG A 261 13.76 -7.27 -0.81
CA ARG A 261 13.98 -5.93 -0.27
C ARG A 261 12.67 -5.34 0.20
N MET A 262 12.62 -5.01 1.49
CA MET A 262 11.53 -4.26 2.09
C MET A 262 11.39 -2.86 1.52
N THR A 263 12.44 -2.34 0.88
CA THR A 263 12.48 -1.01 0.31
C THR A 263 13.01 -1.04 -1.12
N TRP A 264 12.51 -0.15 -1.98
CA TRP A 264 13.05 0.05 -3.32
C TRP A 264 14.06 1.19 -3.32
N GLU A 265 15.09 1.07 -4.17
CA GLU A 265 16.05 2.16 -4.37
C GLU A 265 15.43 3.28 -5.18
N ILE A 266 15.62 4.53 -4.76
CA ILE A 266 15.23 5.68 -5.54
C ILE A 266 16.42 6.08 -6.40
N SER A 267 16.30 5.87 -7.72
CA SER A 267 17.29 6.27 -8.72
C SER A 267 16.89 7.51 -9.51
N TYR A 268 15.74 8.08 -9.17
CA TYR A 268 15.17 9.24 -9.85
C TYR A 268 16.03 10.49 -9.63
N ARG A 269 16.66 10.95 -10.71
CA ARG A 269 17.66 12.03 -10.70
C ARG A 269 17.10 13.41 -10.32
N GLU A 270 15.80 13.61 -10.48
CA GLU A 270 15.13 14.88 -10.16
C GLU A 270 14.56 14.90 -8.74
N SER A 271 14.77 13.83 -7.96
CA SER A 271 14.42 13.84 -6.55
C SER A 271 15.21 14.92 -5.82
N LYS A 272 14.52 15.86 -5.17
CA LYS A 272 15.14 16.90 -4.34
C LYS A 272 15.70 16.33 -3.02
N TYR A 273 15.34 15.08 -2.70
CA TYR A 273 15.58 14.42 -1.42
C TYR A 273 16.76 13.44 -1.52
N THR A 274 17.96 13.95 -1.79
CA THR A 274 19.17 13.11 -1.94
C THR A 274 19.51 12.30 -0.69
N TYR A 275 19.05 12.74 0.49
CA TYR A 275 19.23 12.04 1.76
C TYR A 275 18.32 10.80 1.88
N TYR A 276 17.09 10.88 1.37
CA TYR A 276 16.12 9.79 1.44
C TYR A 276 16.09 9.01 0.12
N ASN A 277 16.91 7.97 0.02
CA ASN A 277 17.13 7.24 -1.23
C ASN A 277 16.42 5.88 -1.30
N ARG A 278 15.55 5.57 -0.34
CA ARG A 278 14.73 4.37 -0.32
C ARG A 278 13.24 4.70 -0.17
N LEU A 279 12.40 3.85 -0.77
CA LEU A 279 10.95 3.89 -0.66
C LEU A 279 10.44 2.57 -0.06
N LEU A 280 9.74 2.65 1.07
CA LEU A 280 8.92 1.59 1.64
C LEU A 280 7.46 1.92 1.36
N SER A 281 6.73 1.07 0.63
CA SER A 281 5.28 1.19 0.55
C SER A 281 4.64 0.19 1.50
N LEU A 282 3.92 0.68 2.51
CA LEU A 282 3.19 -0.15 3.47
C LEU A 282 1.71 -0.15 3.09
N TYR A 283 1.18 -1.34 2.88
CA TYR A 283 -0.20 -1.57 2.47
C TYR A 283 -0.99 -2.15 3.65
N LEU A 284 -1.95 -1.40 4.18
CA LEU A 284 -2.92 -1.96 5.12
C LEU A 284 -4.01 -2.62 4.29
N LEU A 285 -4.13 -3.95 4.40
CA LEU A 285 -5.08 -4.71 3.62
C LEU A 285 -6.46 -4.65 4.30
N PRO A 286 -7.57 -4.72 3.53
CA PRO A 286 -8.89 -4.78 4.14
C PRO A 286 -9.03 -6.06 4.97
N GLN A 287 -9.88 -6.04 6.00
CA GLN A 287 -10.12 -7.17 6.91
C GLN A 287 -10.47 -8.44 6.17
N LYS A 288 -11.23 -8.31 5.08
CA LYS A 288 -11.63 -9.43 4.23
C LYS A 288 -10.48 -10.14 3.53
N ALA A 289 -9.28 -9.54 3.46
CA ALA A 289 -8.07 -10.19 2.96
C ALA A 289 -7.53 -11.26 3.90
N ALA A 290 -7.85 -11.17 5.20
CA ALA A 290 -7.48 -12.17 6.19
C ALA A 290 -8.43 -13.38 6.17
N PHE A 291 -7.98 -14.47 6.81
CA PHE A 291 -8.76 -15.68 7.02
C PHE A 291 -9.28 -15.71 8.46
N GLN A 292 -10.40 -16.40 8.69
CA GLN A 292 -10.81 -16.75 10.05
C GLN A 292 -10.11 -18.02 10.50
N HIS A 293 -9.52 -18.01 11.69
CA HIS A 293 -8.97 -19.19 12.35
C HIS A 293 -10.07 -19.85 13.18
N HIS A 294 -10.20 -21.16 13.07
CA HIS A 294 -11.11 -21.94 13.89
C HIS A 294 -10.33 -22.89 14.78
N ALA A 295 -10.64 -22.85 16.08
CA ALA A 295 -9.94 -23.51 17.16
C ALA A 295 -8.42 -23.22 17.19
N GLY A 296 -7.98 -22.11 16.58
CA GLY A 296 -6.55 -21.76 16.45
C GLY A 296 -5.71 -22.74 15.61
N GLN A 297 -6.35 -23.65 14.88
CA GLN A 297 -5.67 -24.77 14.20
C GLN A 297 -6.11 -24.96 12.75
N SER A 298 -7.11 -24.23 12.27
CA SER A 298 -7.59 -24.34 10.89
C SER A 298 -8.04 -22.99 10.37
N ILE A 299 -7.97 -22.77 9.06
CA ILE A 299 -8.51 -21.56 8.45
C ILE A 299 -9.85 -21.83 7.77
N THR A 300 -10.72 -20.83 7.78
CA THR A 300 -11.90 -20.79 6.94
C THR A 300 -11.80 -19.59 5.99
N ARG A 301 -12.35 -19.75 4.78
CA ARG A 301 -12.39 -18.68 3.77
C ARG A 301 -13.39 -17.57 4.08
N LYS A 302 -14.01 -17.62 5.25
CA LYS A 302 -14.88 -16.55 5.71
C LYS A 302 -14.00 -15.40 6.20
N ALA A 303 -14.28 -14.21 5.71
CA ALA A 303 -13.61 -13.00 6.18
C ALA A 303 -13.89 -12.80 7.67
N PRO A 304 -12.88 -12.41 8.47
CA PRO A 304 -13.12 -11.96 9.84
C PRO A 304 -14.00 -10.71 9.84
N THR A 305 -14.82 -10.56 10.88
CA THR A 305 -15.73 -9.41 11.04
C THR A 305 -15.02 -8.18 11.64
N GLY A 306 -13.73 -8.30 11.97
CA GLY A 306 -12.97 -7.33 12.77
C GLY A 306 -12.76 -5.96 12.14
N PRO A 307 -11.89 -5.11 12.74
CA PRO A 307 -11.56 -5.11 14.17
C PRO A 307 -12.69 -4.55 15.02
N LYS A 308 -12.89 -5.12 16.21
CA LYS A 308 -13.81 -4.59 17.24
C LYS A 308 -13.18 -3.46 18.06
N CYS A 309 -11.89 -3.56 18.34
CA CYS A 309 -11.11 -2.53 19.00
C CYS A 309 -10.62 -1.47 18.01
N ASN A 310 -10.15 -0.34 18.53
CA ASN A 310 -9.44 0.69 17.75
C ASN A 310 -7.97 0.29 17.61
N ILE A 311 -7.50 0.11 16.37
CA ILE A 311 -6.16 -0.33 16.06
C ILE A 311 -5.40 0.75 15.30
N GLN A 312 -4.22 1.09 15.79
CA GLN A 312 -3.32 2.07 15.20
C GLN A 312 -1.93 1.48 14.99
N LEU A 313 -1.27 1.90 13.91
CA LEU A 313 0.12 1.57 13.64
C LEU A 313 0.93 2.88 13.69
N ARG A 314 1.92 2.97 14.58
CA ARG A 314 2.81 4.12 14.72
C ARG A 314 4.18 3.80 14.15
N ILE A 315 4.68 4.67 13.28
CA ILE A 315 5.97 4.56 12.60
C ILE A 315 6.82 5.76 13.01
N ASN A 316 8.09 5.51 13.33
CA ASN A 316 9.02 6.54 13.81
C ASN A 316 9.25 7.63 12.73
N GLY A 317 8.78 8.85 13.00
CA GLY A 317 8.85 9.96 12.05
C GLY A 317 10.23 10.60 11.92
N LYS A 318 11.19 10.22 12.78
CA LYS A 318 12.60 10.60 12.64
C LYS A 318 13.31 9.74 11.60
N GLU A 319 12.92 8.47 11.50
CA GLU A 319 13.52 7.49 10.59
C GLU A 319 12.81 7.44 9.23
N TYR A 320 11.50 7.65 9.23
CA TYR A 320 10.66 7.59 8.04
C TYR A 320 10.00 8.94 7.78
N LYS A 321 9.86 9.27 6.50
CA LYS A 321 9.15 10.47 6.04
C LYS A 321 8.00 10.07 5.13
N LEU A 322 6.79 10.55 5.44
CA LEU A 322 5.61 10.27 4.63
C LEU A 322 5.67 11.03 3.32
N LEU A 323 5.57 10.32 2.20
CA LEU A 323 5.44 10.89 0.88
C LEU A 323 3.95 11.11 0.56
N ILE A 324 3.62 12.32 0.15
CA ILE A 324 2.27 12.75 -0.20
C ILE A 324 2.26 13.38 -1.60
N ASN A 325 1.06 13.60 -2.11
CA ASN A 325 0.86 14.24 -3.41
C ASN A 325 1.57 15.59 -3.44
N ASP A 326 2.38 15.80 -4.47
CA ASP A 326 2.94 17.12 -4.69
C ASP A 326 1.84 18.03 -5.24
N LYS A 327 1.70 19.19 -4.61
CA LYS A 327 0.76 20.24 -5.06
C LYS A 327 1.16 20.82 -6.41
N ARG A 328 2.26 20.38 -7.01
CA ARG A 328 2.68 20.72 -8.37
C ARG A 328 1.56 20.44 -9.37
N ASP A 329 0.76 21.48 -9.49
CA ASP A 329 0.41 22.14 -10.73
C ASP A 329 -0.66 21.49 -11.58
N PHE A 330 -1.67 20.89 -10.94
CA PHE A 330 -2.99 20.81 -11.58
C PHE A 330 -3.45 22.20 -12.05
N LYS A 331 -3.09 23.27 -11.32
CA LYS A 331 -3.28 24.66 -11.75
C LYS A 331 -2.53 25.02 -13.03
N TRP A 332 -1.31 24.53 -13.22
CA TRP A 332 -0.49 24.83 -14.40
C TRP A 332 -0.91 23.97 -15.60
N ILE A 333 -1.32 22.71 -15.39
CA ILE A 333 -1.94 21.88 -16.43
C ILE A 333 -3.28 22.49 -16.86
N ILE A 334 -4.13 22.91 -15.92
CA ILE A 334 -5.37 23.64 -16.22
C ILE A 334 -5.04 24.96 -16.94
N LEU A 335 -4.04 25.71 -16.49
CA LEU A 335 -3.64 26.97 -17.13
C LEU A 335 -3.15 26.73 -18.56
N VAL A 336 -2.32 25.71 -18.80
CA VAL A 336 -1.86 25.32 -20.13
C VAL A 336 -3.03 24.88 -21.00
N ALA A 337 -3.96 24.08 -20.47
CA ALA A 337 -5.15 23.66 -21.19
C ALA A 337 -6.04 24.87 -21.56
N ILE A 338 -6.24 25.81 -20.64
CA ILE A 338 -6.99 27.06 -20.89
C ILE A 338 -6.29 27.91 -21.97
N ILE A 339 -4.96 28.10 -21.87
CA ILE A 339 -4.19 28.83 -22.87
C ILE A 339 -4.29 28.17 -24.25
N LEU A 340 -4.22 26.83 -24.31
CA LEU A 340 -4.34 26.07 -25.55
C LEU A 340 -5.73 26.26 -26.18
N ILE A 341 -6.79 26.20 -25.37
CA ILE A 341 -8.18 26.44 -25.82
C ILE A 341 -8.32 27.86 -26.38
N ILE A 342 -7.79 28.87 -25.69
CA ILE A 342 -7.83 30.27 -26.15
C ILE A 342 -7.11 30.42 -27.50
N LEU A 343 -5.92 29.82 -27.65
CA LEU A 343 -5.16 29.87 -28.91
C LEU A 343 -5.91 29.21 -30.06
N ILE A 344 -6.57 28.07 -29.82
CA ILE A 344 -7.39 27.37 -30.82
C ILE A 344 -8.59 28.24 -31.22
N CYS A 345 -9.27 28.87 -30.25
CA CYS A 345 -10.39 29.77 -30.52
C CYS A 345 -9.98 31.00 -31.34
N LEU A 346 -8.84 31.64 -31.01
CA LEU A 346 -8.34 32.80 -31.74
C LEU A 346 -7.92 32.44 -33.17
N ALA A 347 -7.25 31.30 -33.36
CA ALA A 347 -6.90 30.80 -34.69
C ALA A 347 -8.14 30.46 -35.52
N GLY A 348 -9.14 29.82 -34.91
CA GLY A 348 -10.43 29.54 -35.54
C GLY A 348 -11.17 30.81 -35.97
N PHE A 349 -11.26 31.81 -35.10
CA PHE A 349 -11.85 33.11 -35.41
C PHE A 349 -11.10 33.82 -36.55
N GLY A 350 -9.77 33.86 -36.49
CA GLY A 350 -8.94 34.44 -37.55
C GLY A 350 -9.15 33.77 -38.91
N PHE A 351 -9.26 32.44 -38.92
CA PHE A 351 -9.54 31.68 -40.14
C PHE A 351 -10.93 31.98 -40.72
N VAL A 352 -11.97 32.06 -39.89
CA VAL A 352 -13.33 32.43 -40.33
C VAL A 352 -13.36 33.84 -40.92
N ILE A 353 -12.70 34.80 -40.26
CA ILE A 353 -12.60 36.19 -40.77
C ILE A 353 -11.88 36.21 -42.12
N TYR A 354 -10.75 35.51 -42.24
CA TYR A 354 -9.99 35.41 -43.49
C TYR A 354 -10.82 34.80 -44.62
N MET A 355 -11.52 33.68 -44.36
CA MET A 355 -12.37 33.03 -45.35
C MET A 355 -13.51 33.94 -45.81
N ASN A 356 -14.16 34.65 -44.89
CA ASN A 356 -15.21 35.62 -45.24
C ASN A 356 -14.69 36.78 -46.08
N ALA A 357 -13.51 37.34 -45.73
CA ALA A 357 -12.88 38.42 -46.49
C ALA A 357 -12.52 37.96 -47.91
N LYS A 358 -11.93 36.76 -48.04
CA LYS A 358 -11.54 36.19 -49.32
C LYS A 358 -12.75 35.89 -50.21
N THR A 359 -13.82 35.34 -49.63
CA THR A 359 -15.05 35.04 -50.36
C THR A 359 -15.70 36.31 -50.88
N LYS A 360 -15.66 37.41 -50.12
CA LYS A 360 -16.12 38.72 -50.58
C LYS A 360 -15.28 39.26 -51.74
N GLU A 361 -13.95 39.16 -51.65
CA GLU A 361 -13.04 39.59 -52.72
C GLU A 361 -13.26 38.78 -54.01
N ASP A 362 -13.43 37.46 -53.89
CA ASP A 362 -13.71 36.58 -55.02
C ASP A 362 -15.08 36.90 -55.65
N MET A 363 -16.11 37.18 -54.85
CA MET A 363 -17.42 37.64 -55.36
C MET A 363 -17.33 38.98 -56.10
N ASP A 364 -16.61 39.96 -55.55
CA ASP A 364 -16.41 41.28 -56.18
C ASP A 364 -15.58 41.18 -57.47
N ARG A 365 -14.62 40.25 -57.53
CA ARG A 365 -13.87 39.93 -58.75
C ARG A 365 -14.77 39.30 -59.81
N MET A 366 -15.61 38.34 -59.44
CA MET A 366 -16.58 37.73 -60.37
C MET A 366 -17.58 38.76 -60.91
N ARG A 367 -18.10 39.65 -60.05
CA ARG A 367 -19.02 40.72 -60.47
C ARG A 367 -18.39 41.69 -61.48
N ARG A 368 -17.11 42.03 -61.33
CA ARG A 368 -16.37 42.87 -62.29
C ARG A 368 -16.13 42.21 -63.65
N ASN A 369 -16.05 40.88 -63.71
CA ASN A 369 -15.84 40.16 -64.96
C ASN A 369 -17.16 39.93 -65.75
N MET A 370 -18.32 40.14 -65.13
CA MET A 370 -19.64 39.96 -65.75
C MET A 370 -20.25 41.27 -66.30
N ASN A 371 -19.68 42.42 -65.94
CA ASN A 371 -19.99 43.73 -66.52
C ASN A 371 -18.92 44.10 -67.54
#